data_AF-A0A754G4V8-F1
#
_entry.id   AF-A0A754G4V8-F1
#
_cell.length_a   1.000
_cell.length_b   1.000
_cell.length_c   1.000
_cell.angle_alpha   90.00
_cell.angle_beta   90.00
_cell.angle_gamma   90.00
#
_symmetry.space_group_name_H-M   'P 1'
#
loop_
_entity.id
_entity.type
_entity.pdbx_description
1 polymer ?
#
loop_
_entity_poly.entity_id
_entity_poly.type
_entity_poly.pdbx_seq_one_letter_code
_entity_poly.pdbx_strand_id
1 'polypeptide(L)'
;MSQKKYDANLPKNLTYRKNDRAFYWRNPVTKKEIALGQIARRDAVAQAIEANNYIYQNYTPAALIEKLKRSDTFTVSMWIDRYDVLLKRRDLAANTYKIRGNQLATVREKMGEMILAEVTTRHIAEFLESWIAEGKNTMAGAMRSVLSDMFREAIVEGRITTNPVEPTRAPEIKVARERLQLETYNATRTAAEHLPVWFPLAMDLALVTGQRREDIVNMKFSDIVDGRLHVTQIKTGMKIAFPLSLTLEAPGLRLGTVIDRCRLVSRTDFMISAGVRKNSPTGNIHPDGLTKKFVKARKISGVKFSDNPPTFHEIRSLAGRLYKDERGEEFAQKLLGHTSENTTKLYLDERDNKAYVML
;
A
#
# COMPACT_ATOMS: atom_id res chain seq x y z
N MET A 1 20.49 -39.12 65.91
CA MET A 1 20.17 -39.19 64.47
C MET A 1 21.44 -38.94 63.69
N SER A 2 21.97 -39.97 63.02
CA SER A 2 23.27 -39.96 62.36
C SER A 2 23.28 -38.98 61.17
N GLN A 3 24.19 -38.00 61.19
CA GLN A 3 24.51 -37.14 60.06
C GLN A 3 24.96 -38.04 58.89
N LYS A 4 24.08 -38.25 57.91
CA LYS A 4 24.43 -38.92 56.66
C LYS A 4 25.59 -38.15 56.02
N LYS A 5 26.77 -38.77 55.97
CA LYS A 5 28.00 -38.24 55.35
C LYS A 5 27.67 -37.65 53.98
N TYR A 6 27.86 -36.34 53.86
CA TYR A 6 27.86 -35.63 52.59
C TYR A 6 29.04 -36.15 51.76
N ASP A 7 28.76 -36.82 50.65
CA ASP A 7 29.80 -37.18 49.67
C ASP A 7 30.12 -35.92 48.87
N ALA A 8 31.29 -35.32 49.13
CA ALA A 8 31.72 -34.07 48.49
C ALA A 8 31.84 -34.19 46.96
N ASN A 9 31.86 -35.42 46.41
CA ASN A 9 31.97 -35.68 44.99
C ASN A 9 30.62 -35.89 44.29
N LEU A 10 29.49 -35.61 44.96
CA LEU A 10 28.16 -35.63 44.36
C LEU A 10 27.53 -34.23 44.40
N PRO A 11 26.80 -33.84 43.35
CA PRO A 11 26.06 -32.58 43.33
C PRO A 11 25.06 -32.52 44.50
N LYS A 12 24.69 -31.30 44.90
CA LYS A 12 23.73 -31.06 45.98
C LYS A 12 22.47 -31.92 45.79
N ASN A 13 21.86 -32.34 46.90
CA ASN A 13 20.65 -33.15 46.92
C ASN A 13 20.78 -34.58 46.37
N LEU A 14 21.91 -34.98 45.76
CA LEU A 14 22.17 -36.35 45.32
C LEU A 14 22.94 -37.14 46.38
N THR A 15 22.52 -38.38 46.63
CA THR A 15 23.20 -39.31 47.53
C THR A 15 23.31 -40.69 46.91
N TYR A 16 24.43 -41.38 47.18
CA TYR A 16 24.63 -42.77 46.79
C TYR A 16 24.51 -43.69 48.01
N ARG A 17 23.69 -44.73 47.93
CA ARG A 17 23.51 -45.71 49.02
C ARG A 17 24.22 -47.01 48.65
N LYS A 18 25.26 -47.36 49.43
CA LYS A 18 26.06 -48.57 49.22
C LYS A 18 25.26 -49.86 49.38
N ASN A 19 24.29 -49.89 50.31
CA ASN A 19 23.46 -51.07 50.56
C ASN A 19 22.56 -51.40 49.36
N ASP A 20 22.00 -50.37 48.71
CA ASP A 20 21.05 -50.53 47.60
C ASP A 20 21.72 -50.44 46.23
N ARG A 21 23.03 -50.11 46.21
CA ARG A 21 23.83 -49.75 45.03
C ARG A 21 23.16 -48.72 44.11
N ALA A 22 22.33 -47.85 44.67
CA ALA A 22 21.47 -46.94 43.92
C ALA A 22 21.66 -45.47 44.32
N PHE A 23 21.35 -44.58 43.38
CA PHE A 23 21.33 -43.14 43.59
C PHE A 23 19.94 -42.65 44.01
N TYR A 24 19.92 -41.71 44.94
CA TYR A 24 18.71 -41.07 45.45
C TYR A 24 18.88 -39.56 45.43
N TRP A 25 17.91 -38.86 44.85
CA TRP A 25 17.87 -37.40 44.86
C TRP A 25 16.77 -36.90 45.79
N ARG A 26 17.08 -35.93 46.65
CA ARG A 26 16.14 -35.39 47.62
C ARG A 26 15.65 -34.01 47.20
N ASN A 27 14.36 -33.86 46.97
CA ASN A 27 13.78 -32.57 46.65
C ASN A 27 13.97 -31.59 47.83
N PRO A 28 14.67 -30.46 47.67
CA PRO A 28 14.95 -29.54 48.77
C PRO A 28 13.70 -28.76 49.23
N VAL A 29 12.65 -28.67 48.40
CA VAL A 29 11.37 -28.01 48.71
C VAL A 29 10.43 -28.96 49.42
N THR A 30 10.12 -30.11 48.80
CA THR A 30 9.13 -31.06 49.34
C THR A 30 9.72 -32.04 50.35
N LYS A 31 11.05 -32.05 50.52
CA LYS A 31 11.84 -32.96 51.37
C LYS A 31 11.74 -34.45 51.04
N LYS A 32 10.94 -34.83 50.04
CA LYS A 32 10.77 -36.21 49.54
C LYS A 32 12.01 -36.68 48.78
N GLU A 33 12.37 -37.95 48.94
CA GLU A 33 13.43 -38.61 48.19
C GLU A 33 12.85 -39.34 46.97
N ILE A 34 13.55 -39.24 45.83
CA ILE A 34 13.24 -39.92 44.57
C ILE A 34 14.41 -40.85 44.26
N ALA A 35 14.12 -42.12 44.01
CA ALA A 35 15.12 -43.10 43.61
C ALA A 35 15.43 -42.95 42.11
N LEU A 36 16.71 -42.78 41.77
CA LEU A 36 17.19 -42.80 40.38
C LEU A 36 17.61 -44.21 39.93
N GLY A 37 17.73 -45.15 40.88
CA GLY A 37 18.09 -46.54 40.61
C GLY A 37 19.59 -46.78 40.43
N GLN A 38 19.93 -47.94 39.87
CA GLN A 38 21.31 -48.39 39.61
C GLN A 38 21.83 -47.87 38.26
N ILE A 39 21.80 -46.56 38.08
CA ILE A 39 22.31 -45.89 36.87
C ILE A 39 23.78 -45.54 37.00
N ALA A 40 24.47 -45.30 35.88
CA ALA A 40 25.86 -44.88 35.90
C ALA A 40 26.01 -43.56 36.65
N ARG A 41 27.12 -43.40 37.39
CA ARG A 41 27.38 -42.18 38.19
C ARG A 41 27.25 -40.90 37.37
N ARG A 42 27.71 -40.92 36.11
CA ARG A 42 27.62 -39.78 35.19
C ARG A 42 26.17 -39.34 34.96
N ASP A 43 25.28 -40.30 34.72
CA ASP A 43 23.87 -40.04 34.42
C ASP A 43 23.11 -39.57 35.66
N ALA A 44 23.42 -40.16 36.82
CA ALA A 44 22.87 -39.72 38.10
C ALA A 44 23.27 -38.27 38.42
N VAL A 45 24.53 -37.91 38.17
CA VAL A 45 25.03 -36.55 38.35
C VAL A 45 24.35 -35.58 37.38
N ALA A 46 24.19 -35.95 36.11
CA ALA A 46 23.52 -35.11 35.10
C ALA A 46 22.06 -34.82 35.48
N GLN A 47 21.28 -35.86 35.80
CA GLN A 47 19.88 -35.72 36.20
C GLN A 47 19.72 -34.91 37.50
N ALA A 48 20.63 -35.10 38.47
CA ALA A 48 20.60 -34.32 39.71
C ALA A 48 20.91 -32.83 39.48
N ILE A 49 21.86 -32.50 38.61
CA ILE A 49 22.18 -31.11 38.25
C ILE A 49 20.98 -30.47 37.56
N GLU A 50 20.35 -31.16 36.62
CA GLU A 50 19.14 -30.69 35.93
C GLU A 50 17.99 -30.42 36.90
N ALA A 51 17.67 -31.40 37.78
CA ALA A 51 16.62 -31.26 38.78
C ALA A 51 16.90 -30.13 39.80
N ASN A 52 18.15 -29.97 40.20
CA ASN A 52 18.57 -28.86 41.07
C ASN A 52 18.35 -27.51 40.37
N ASN A 53 18.82 -27.38 39.13
CA ASN A 53 18.68 -26.13 38.36
C ASN A 53 17.21 -25.76 38.13
N TYR A 54 16.35 -26.76 37.86
CA TYR A 54 14.90 -26.59 37.74
C TYR A 54 14.29 -26.06 39.04
N ILE A 55 14.63 -26.65 40.19
CA ILE A 55 14.06 -26.23 41.48
C ILE A 55 14.56 -24.87 41.96
N TYR A 56 15.83 -24.55 41.74
CA TYR A 56 16.37 -23.27 42.16
C TYR A 56 15.93 -22.10 41.25
N GLN A 57 15.05 -22.34 40.26
CA GLN A 57 14.66 -21.38 39.22
C GLN A 57 15.84 -20.74 38.46
N ASN A 58 17.05 -21.27 38.64
CA ASN A 58 18.26 -20.86 37.93
C ASN A 58 18.36 -21.49 36.53
N TYR A 59 17.30 -22.17 36.08
CA TYR A 59 17.19 -22.62 34.70
C TYR A 59 16.75 -21.45 33.82
N THR A 60 17.69 -20.59 33.48
CA THR A 60 17.67 -19.91 32.19
C THR A 60 18.55 -20.73 31.24
N PRO A 61 18.01 -21.72 30.51
CA PRO A 61 18.76 -22.41 29.45
C PRO A 61 19.12 -21.49 28.28
N ALA A 62 18.79 -20.20 28.38
CA ALA A 62 18.94 -19.22 27.34
C ALA A 62 20.40 -18.91 27.01
N ALA A 63 21.34 -18.78 27.96
CA ALA A 63 22.60 -18.10 27.63
C ALA A 63 23.47 -18.78 26.55
N LEU A 64 23.56 -20.12 26.53
CA LEU A 64 24.35 -20.86 25.53
C LEU A 64 23.51 -21.32 24.34
N ILE A 65 22.26 -21.77 24.55
CA ILE A 65 21.37 -22.13 23.44
C ILE A 65 20.90 -20.88 22.67
N GLU A 66 20.61 -19.76 23.33
CA GLU A 66 20.45 -18.48 22.64
C GLU A 66 21.74 -18.05 21.97
N LYS A 67 22.93 -18.19 22.59
CA LYS A 67 24.19 -17.86 21.87
C LYS A 67 24.42 -18.74 20.63
N LEU A 68 24.00 -20.00 20.67
CA LEU A 68 24.04 -20.93 19.52
C LEU A 68 22.94 -20.66 18.49
N LYS A 69 21.79 -20.08 18.89
CA LYS A 69 20.72 -19.62 17.99
C LYS A 69 20.93 -18.19 17.47
N ARG A 70 21.68 -17.35 18.18
CA ARG A 70 21.97 -15.92 17.89
C ARG A 70 22.92 -15.74 16.70
N SER A 71 23.32 -16.79 16.01
CA SER A 71 24.13 -16.68 14.79
C SER A 71 23.37 -16.17 13.56
N ASP A 72 22.09 -15.82 13.67
CA ASP A 72 21.34 -15.16 12.59
C ASP A 72 20.33 -14.12 13.14
N THR A 73 20.82 -13.07 13.81
CA THR A 73 20.02 -11.89 14.19
C THR A 73 19.67 -11.04 12.96
N PHE A 74 18.98 -11.63 11.99
CA PHE A 74 18.57 -10.94 10.77
C PHE A 74 17.24 -10.23 11.03
N THR A 75 17.31 -8.92 11.26
CA THR A 75 16.15 -8.10 11.65
C THR A 75 15.30 -7.71 10.44
N VAL A 76 14.07 -7.24 10.70
CA VAL A 76 13.21 -6.66 9.67
C VAL A 76 13.89 -5.47 9.00
N SER A 77 14.61 -4.61 9.75
CA SER A 77 15.36 -3.49 9.16
C SER A 77 16.40 -3.95 8.14
N MET A 78 17.21 -4.97 8.50
CA MET A 78 18.20 -5.56 7.59
C MET A 78 17.54 -6.18 6.36
N TRP A 79 16.36 -6.80 6.54
CA TRP A 79 15.59 -7.34 5.44
C TRP A 79 15.03 -6.26 4.52
N ILE A 80 14.54 -5.14 5.06
CA ILE A 80 14.03 -4.02 4.27
C ILE A 80 15.14 -3.47 3.36
N ASP A 81 16.38 -3.37 3.85
CA ASP A 81 17.52 -2.91 3.03
C ASP A 81 17.79 -3.87 1.87
N ARG A 82 17.72 -5.18 2.13
CA ARG A 82 17.84 -6.21 1.09
C ARG A 82 16.67 -6.17 0.10
N TYR A 83 15.45 -6.04 0.60
CA TYR A 83 14.23 -5.98 -0.21
C TYR A 83 14.19 -4.72 -1.09
N ASP A 84 14.73 -3.58 -0.64
CA ASP A 84 14.85 -2.38 -1.47
C ASP A 84 15.73 -2.62 -2.71
N VAL A 85 16.82 -3.39 -2.57
CA VAL A 85 17.65 -3.83 -3.71
C VAL A 85 16.86 -4.72 -4.66
N LEU A 86 16.05 -5.64 -4.14
CA LEU A 86 15.18 -6.50 -4.97
C LEU A 86 14.11 -5.67 -5.70
N LEU A 87 13.50 -4.72 -5.01
CA LEU A 87 12.48 -3.85 -5.56
C LEU A 87 13.04 -3.02 -6.73
N LYS A 88 14.28 -2.50 -6.62
CA LYS A 88 14.97 -1.74 -7.67
C LYS A 88 15.21 -2.55 -8.96
N ARG A 89 15.23 -3.88 -8.89
CA ARG A 89 15.36 -4.75 -10.08
C ARG A 89 14.05 -4.89 -10.87
N ARG A 90 12.91 -4.48 -10.30
CA ARG A 90 11.57 -4.68 -10.89
C ARG A 90 11.16 -3.61 -11.91
N ASP A 91 12.05 -2.70 -12.29
CA ASP A 91 11.84 -1.63 -13.28
C ASP A 91 10.48 -0.91 -13.14
N LEU A 92 10.17 -0.46 -11.92
CA LEU A 92 8.89 0.19 -11.61
C LEU A 92 8.93 1.69 -11.94
N ALA A 93 7.76 2.29 -12.16
CA ALA A 93 7.67 3.74 -12.29
C ALA A 93 8.18 4.47 -11.02
N ALA A 94 8.84 5.61 -11.19
CA ALA A 94 9.45 6.38 -10.10
C ALA A 94 8.48 6.70 -8.94
N ASN A 95 7.22 7.03 -9.26
CA ASN A 95 6.21 7.29 -8.23
C ASN A 95 5.84 6.03 -7.43
N THR A 96 5.86 4.86 -8.06
CA THR A 96 5.64 3.57 -7.37
C THR A 96 6.76 3.30 -6.38
N TYR A 97 8.02 3.53 -6.75
CA TYR A 97 9.17 3.45 -5.82
C TYR A 97 9.01 4.39 -4.64
N LYS A 98 8.63 5.65 -4.89
CA LYS A 98 8.38 6.64 -3.83
C LYS A 98 7.31 6.17 -2.84
N ILE A 99 6.18 5.64 -3.34
CA ILE A 99 5.11 5.13 -2.49
C ILE A 99 5.59 3.93 -1.66
N ARG A 100 6.22 2.93 -2.30
CA ARG A 100 6.75 1.74 -1.61
C ARG A 100 7.81 2.12 -0.58
N GLY A 101 8.71 3.05 -0.89
CA GLY A 101 9.73 3.54 0.03
C GLY A 101 9.14 4.18 1.28
N ASN A 102 8.10 5.02 1.14
CA ASN A 102 7.38 5.59 2.29
C ASN A 102 6.73 4.50 3.16
N GLN A 103 6.14 3.48 2.53
CA GLN A 103 5.53 2.36 3.25
C GLN A 103 6.58 1.54 4.01
N LEU A 104 7.71 1.24 3.37
CA LEU A 104 8.83 0.54 4.01
C LEU A 104 9.45 1.35 5.16
N ALA A 105 9.51 2.68 5.04
CA ALA A 105 9.96 3.54 6.14
C ALA A 105 9.03 3.41 7.36
N THR A 106 7.71 3.38 7.16
CA THR A 106 6.75 3.13 8.23
C THR A 106 6.89 1.73 8.84
N VAL A 107 7.12 0.69 8.02
CA VAL A 107 7.38 -0.66 8.53
C VAL A 107 8.67 -0.69 9.36
N ARG A 108 9.73 -0.03 8.89
CA ARG A 108 11.01 0.07 9.60
C ARG A 108 10.83 0.73 10.97
N GLU A 109 10.08 1.83 11.03
CA GLU A 109 9.81 2.54 12.29
C GLU A 109 9.09 1.65 13.32
N LYS A 110 8.12 0.85 12.89
CA LYS A 110 7.26 0.08 13.81
C LYS A 110 7.75 -1.32 14.13
N MET A 111 8.43 -1.98 13.20
CA MET A 111 8.80 -3.40 13.31
C MET A 111 10.28 -3.66 13.01
N GLY A 112 11.08 -2.63 12.72
CA GLY A 112 12.44 -2.77 12.21
C GLY A 112 13.39 -3.56 13.12
N GLU A 113 13.26 -3.40 14.44
CA GLU A 113 14.11 -4.06 15.45
C GLU A 113 13.74 -5.53 15.68
N MET A 114 12.57 -5.97 15.18
CA MET A 114 12.14 -7.36 15.36
C MET A 114 13.01 -8.30 14.53
N ILE A 115 13.25 -9.50 15.05
CA ILE A 115 13.89 -10.58 14.30
C ILE A 115 12.91 -11.02 13.20
N LEU A 116 13.37 -11.08 11.96
CA LEU A 116 12.50 -11.36 10.80
C LEU A 116 11.73 -12.68 10.96
N ALA A 117 12.41 -13.72 11.45
CA ALA A 117 11.82 -15.05 11.68
C ALA A 117 10.83 -15.10 12.85
N GLU A 118 10.83 -14.10 13.74
CA GLU A 118 9.93 -14.02 14.91
C GLU A 118 8.69 -13.15 14.65
N VAL A 119 8.57 -12.56 13.45
CA VAL A 119 7.37 -11.80 13.08
C VAL A 119 6.20 -12.76 12.90
N THR A 120 5.19 -12.62 13.76
CA THR A 120 3.98 -13.45 13.77
C THR A 120 2.81 -12.73 13.07
N THR A 121 1.79 -13.50 12.71
CA THR A 121 0.50 -12.97 12.21
C THR A 121 -0.11 -11.94 13.15
N ARG A 122 0.05 -12.11 14.47
CA ARG A 122 -0.45 -11.17 15.46
C ARG A 122 0.21 -9.80 15.32
N HIS A 123 1.53 -9.76 15.14
CA HIS A 123 2.25 -8.50 14.92
C HIS A 123 1.78 -7.79 13.65
N ILE A 124 1.52 -8.54 12.57
CA ILE A 124 0.96 -7.97 11.33
C ILE A 124 -0.45 -7.42 11.56
N ALA A 125 -1.31 -8.15 12.27
CA ALA A 125 -2.67 -7.71 12.56
C ALA A 125 -2.68 -6.43 13.41
N GLU A 126 -1.92 -6.37 14.49
CA GLU A 126 -1.78 -5.19 15.36
C GLU A 126 -1.24 -3.99 14.58
N PHE A 127 -0.28 -4.21 13.68
CA PHE A 127 0.24 -3.16 12.81
C PHE A 127 -0.82 -2.60 11.85
N LEU A 128 -1.64 -3.45 11.23
CA LEU A 128 -2.68 -3.00 10.30
C LEU A 128 -3.86 -2.32 11.02
N GLU A 129 -4.14 -2.74 12.26
CA GLU A 129 -5.27 -2.25 13.05
C GLU A 129 -5.20 -0.74 13.30
N SER A 130 -3.99 -0.15 13.41
CA SER A 130 -3.84 1.29 13.61
C SER A 130 -4.50 2.13 12.50
N TRP A 131 -4.54 1.62 11.27
CA TRP A 131 -5.25 2.29 10.17
C TRP A 131 -6.71 1.88 10.09
N ILE A 132 -7.05 0.63 10.40
CA ILE A 132 -8.43 0.13 10.33
C ILE A 132 -9.31 0.85 11.38
N ALA A 133 -8.81 0.98 12.61
CA ALA A 133 -9.50 1.71 13.68
C ALA A 133 -9.76 3.19 13.34
N GLU A 134 -8.89 3.80 12.54
CA GLU A 134 -9.06 5.18 12.04
C GLU A 134 -9.89 5.27 10.76
N GLY A 135 -10.45 4.16 10.27
CA GLY A 135 -11.21 4.10 9.01
C GLY A 135 -10.36 4.22 7.74
N LYS A 136 -9.03 4.14 7.85
CA LYS A 136 -8.06 4.27 6.74
C LYS A 136 -7.82 2.94 6.03
N ASN A 137 -8.90 2.23 5.68
CA ASN A 137 -8.87 0.88 5.11
C ASN A 137 -8.00 0.77 3.83
N THR A 138 -8.00 1.79 2.97
CA THR A 138 -7.15 1.80 1.77
C THR A 138 -5.66 1.76 2.13
N MET A 139 -5.23 2.47 3.17
CA MET A 139 -3.85 2.47 3.62
C MET A 139 -3.49 1.12 4.24
N ALA A 140 -4.36 0.57 5.10
CA ALA A 140 -4.18 -0.77 5.66
C ALA A 140 -4.03 -1.83 4.56
N GLY A 141 -4.89 -1.82 3.54
CA GLY A 141 -4.79 -2.73 2.39
C GLY A 141 -3.47 -2.56 1.61
N ALA A 142 -3.03 -1.32 1.40
CA ALA A 142 -1.78 -1.03 0.71
C ALA A 142 -0.55 -1.48 1.52
N MET A 143 -0.55 -1.26 2.84
CA MET A 143 0.49 -1.74 3.76
C MET A 143 0.55 -3.27 3.80
N ARG A 144 -0.61 -3.94 3.92
CA ARG A 144 -0.70 -5.40 3.84
C ARG A 144 -0.10 -5.93 2.53
N SER A 145 -0.37 -5.27 1.41
CA SER A 145 0.19 -5.66 0.11
C SER A 145 1.72 -5.56 0.09
N VAL A 146 2.32 -4.49 0.61
CA VAL A 146 3.78 -4.36 0.70
C VAL A 146 4.37 -5.46 1.58
N LEU A 147 3.81 -5.64 2.78
CA LEU A 147 4.30 -6.63 3.73
C LEU A 147 4.22 -8.03 3.14
N SER A 148 3.11 -8.38 2.48
CA SER A 148 2.93 -9.69 1.86
C SER A 148 4.00 -9.97 0.81
N ASP A 149 4.33 -8.99 -0.04
CA ASP A 149 5.39 -9.11 -1.05
C ASP A 149 6.79 -9.15 -0.41
N MET A 150 7.05 -8.30 0.58
CA MET A 150 8.33 -8.27 1.32
C MET A 150 8.62 -9.61 2.02
N PHE A 151 7.64 -10.19 2.71
CA PHE A 151 7.78 -11.49 3.37
C PHE A 151 7.80 -12.65 2.37
N ARG A 152 7.17 -12.52 1.20
CA ARG A 152 7.30 -13.51 0.13
C ARG A 152 8.73 -13.59 -0.39
N GLU A 153 9.37 -12.46 -0.65
CA GLU A 153 10.79 -12.44 -1.05
C GLU A 153 11.71 -13.01 0.05
N ALA A 154 11.33 -12.87 1.33
CA ALA A 154 12.11 -13.46 2.43
C ALA A 154 12.07 -15.00 2.41
N ILE A 155 10.94 -15.57 1.99
CA ILE A 155 10.81 -17.02 1.77
C ILE A 155 11.70 -17.45 0.60
N VAL A 156 11.69 -16.69 -0.50
CA VAL A 156 12.52 -16.98 -1.69
C VAL A 156 14.01 -16.99 -1.34
N GLU A 157 14.47 -16.08 -0.48
CA GLU A 157 15.87 -16.08 0.03
C GLU A 157 16.10 -17.05 1.21
N GLY A 158 15.12 -17.88 1.57
CA GLY A 158 15.26 -18.91 2.63
C GLY A 158 15.40 -18.35 4.04
N ARG A 159 15.06 -17.07 4.26
CA ARG A 159 15.18 -16.41 5.58
C ARG A 159 14.07 -16.81 6.54
N ILE A 160 12.91 -17.16 6.01
CA ILE A 160 11.73 -17.65 6.74
C ILE A 160 11.04 -18.74 5.92
N THR A 161 10.16 -19.51 6.56
CA THR A 161 9.45 -20.62 5.92
C THR A 161 8.00 -20.32 5.58
N THR A 162 7.38 -19.36 6.28
CA THR A 162 5.96 -19.01 6.11
C THR A 162 5.77 -17.50 6.06
N ASN A 163 4.73 -17.05 5.34
CA ASN A 163 4.43 -15.63 5.23
C ASN A 163 3.44 -15.23 6.35
N PRO A 164 3.87 -14.44 7.36
CA PRO A 164 2.99 -14.08 8.48
C PRO A 164 1.81 -13.18 8.07
N VAL A 165 1.82 -12.64 6.85
CA VAL A 165 0.76 -11.76 6.33
C VAL A 165 -0.40 -12.54 5.71
N GLU A 166 -0.17 -13.77 5.26
CA GLU A 166 -1.18 -14.57 4.54
C GLU A 166 -2.47 -14.78 5.33
N PRO A 167 -2.44 -15.13 6.64
CA PRO A 167 -3.68 -15.38 7.40
C PRO A 167 -4.49 -14.10 7.69
N THR A 168 -3.88 -12.91 7.55
CA THR A 168 -4.59 -11.65 7.77
C THR A 168 -5.56 -11.38 6.61
N ARG A 169 -6.68 -10.71 6.88
CA ARG A 169 -7.64 -10.35 5.82
C ARG A 169 -7.35 -8.95 5.31
N ALA A 170 -7.50 -8.77 3.99
CA ALA A 170 -7.52 -7.42 3.43
C ALA A 170 -8.79 -6.71 3.93
N PRO A 171 -8.69 -5.44 4.38
CA PRO A 171 -9.85 -4.69 4.80
C PRO A 171 -10.77 -4.42 3.61
N GLU A 172 -12.09 -4.42 3.85
CA GLU A 172 -13.06 -4.03 2.84
C GLU A 172 -12.93 -2.53 2.55
N ILE A 173 -12.75 -2.18 1.27
CA ILE A 173 -12.59 -0.81 0.83
C ILE A 173 -13.89 -0.37 0.14
N LYS A 174 -14.67 0.46 0.83
CA LYS A 174 -15.83 1.13 0.26
C LYS A 174 -15.39 2.47 -0.32
N VAL A 175 -15.69 2.71 -1.60
CA VAL A 175 -15.29 3.95 -2.27
C VAL A 175 -16.22 5.08 -1.82
N ALA A 176 -15.71 5.98 -0.98
CA ALA A 176 -16.50 7.08 -0.42
C ALA A 176 -16.66 8.29 -1.35
N ARG A 177 -15.80 8.42 -2.38
CA ARG A 177 -15.80 9.59 -3.26
C ARG A 177 -17.05 9.64 -4.14
N GLU A 178 -17.73 10.78 -4.06
CA GLU A 178 -18.90 11.13 -4.86
C GLU A 178 -18.56 11.29 -6.35
N ARG A 179 -19.53 10.93 -7.23
CA ARG A 179 -19.44 11.16 -8.67
C ARG A 179 -19.71 12.62 -9.02
N LEU A 180 -19.04 13.11 -10.06
CA LEU A 180 -19.30 14.45 -10.59
C LEU A 180 -20.46 14.40 -11.58
N GLN A 181 -21.59 15.04 -11.27
CA GLN A 181 -22.71 15.19 -12.21
C GLN A 181 -22.50 16.35 -13.19
N LEU A 182 -23.21 16.32 -14.32
CA LEU A 182 -23.04 17.30 -15.40
C LEU A 182 -23.40 18.71 -14.93
N GLU A 183 -24.48 18.87 -14.16
CA GLU A 183 -24.92 20.14 -13.61
C GLU A 183 -23.85 20.72 -12.68
N THR A 184 -23.27 19.87 -11.84
CA THR A 184 -22.21 20.25 -10.92
C THR A 184 -20.89 20.57 -11.63
N TYR A 185 -20.58 19.82 -12.70
CA TYR A 185 -19.45 20.14 -13.59
C TYR A 185 -19.65 21.53 -14.21
N ASN A 186 -20.82 21.81 -14.79
CA ASN A 186 -21.12 23.08 -15.44
C ASN A 186 -20.99 24.25 -14.45
N ALA A 187 -21.58 24.16 -13.26
CA ALA A 187 -21.43 25.18 -12.23
C ALA A 187 -19.96 25.39 -11.81
N THR A 188 -19.20 24.30 -11.64
CA THR A 188 -17.76 24.36 -11.31
C THR A 188 -16.95 24.96 -12.46
N ARG A 189 -17.33 24.68 -13.71
CA ARG A 189 -16.67 25.15 -14.92
C ARG A 189 -16.93 26.64 -15.18
N THR A 190 -18.13 27.14 -14.87
CA THR A 190 -18.41 28.59 -14.86
C THR A 190 -17.59 29.29 -13.78
N ALA A 191 -17.56 28.74 -12.56
CA ALA A 191 -16.75 29.29 -11.47
C ALA A 191 -15.25 29.33 -11.79
N ALA A 192 -14.76 28.37 -12.60
CA ALA A 192 -13.37 28.31 -13.05
C ALA A 192 -12.96 29.53 -13.90
N GLU A 193 -13.89 30.29 -14.49
CA GLU A 193 -13.58 31.51 -15.27
C GLU A 193 -12.95 32.61 -14.41
N HIS A 194 -13.14 32.56 -13.09
CA HIS A 194 -12.47 33.44 -12.12
C HIS A 194 -11.06 32.96 -11.72
N LEU A 195 -10.61 31.84 -12.28
CA LEU A 195 -9.27 31.27 -12.07
C LEU A 195 -8.38 31.55 -13.30
N PRO A 196 -7.07 31.22 -13.27
CA PRO A 196 -6.21 31.48 -14.42
C PRO A 196 -6.78 30.91 -15.71
N VAL A 197 -6.72 31.70 -16.79
CA VAL A 197 -7.36 31.48 -18.09
C VAL A 197 -7.17 30.09 -18.71
N TRP A 198 -6.08 29.40 -18.39
CA TRP A 198 -5.83 28.03 -18.86
C TRP A 198 -6.66 26.96 -18.15
N PHE A 199 -7.17 27.24 -16.94
CA PHE A 199 -7.81 26.23 -16.09
C PHE A 199 -9.21 25.80 -16.58
N PRO A 200 -10.09 26.73 -17.00
CA PRO A 200 -11.33 26.34 -17.66
C PRO A 200 -11.10 25.47 -18.90
N LEU A 201 -10.09 25.81 -19.71
CA LEU A 201 -9.71 25.02 -20.89
C LEU A 201 -9.19 23.62 -20.52
N ALA A 202 -8.49 23.49 -19.40
CA ALA A 202 -8.04 22.19 -18.90
C ALA A 202 -9.23 21.29 -18.48
N MET A 203 -10.31 21.87 -17.95
CA MET A 203 -11.54 21.14 -17.65
C MET A 203 -12.23 20.67 -18.94
N ASP A 204 -12.38 21.57 -19.93
CA ASP A 204 -13.00 21.24 -21.22
C ASP A 204 -12.22 20.15 -21.96
N LEU A 205 -10.88 20.27 -22.00
CA LEU A 205 -10.00 19.30 -22.61
C LEU A 205 -10.08 17.94 -21.89
N ALA A 206 -10.17 17.93 -20.56
CA ALA A 206 -10.35 16.72 -19.78
C ALA A 206 -11.72 16.07 -20.01
N LEU A 207 -12.79 16.85 -20.15
CA LEU A 207 -14.13 16.32 -20.38
C LEU A 207 -14.29 15.73 -21.78
N VAL A 208 -13.85 16.46 -22.82
CA VAL A 208 -14.01 16.00 -24.22
C VAL A 208 -13.09 14.83 -24.57
N THR A 209 -11.90 14.73 -23.95
CA THR A 209 -10.97 13.61 -24.23
C THR A 209 -11.08 12.47 -23.23
N GLY A 210 -11.66 12.72 -22.06
CA GLY A 210 -11.70 11.77 -20.94
C GLY A 210 -10.32 11.38 -20.40
N GLN A 211 -9.22 12.09 -20.71
CA GLN A 211 -7.87 11.66 -20.31
C GLN A 211 -7.54 11.97 -18.84
N ARG A 212 -6.54 11.28 -18.29
CA ARG A 212 -6.13 11.48 -16.88
C ARG A 212 -5.46 12.84 -16.75
N ARG A 213 -5.53 13.44 -15.55
CA ARG A 213 -4.91 14.76 -15.27
C ARG A 213 -3.43 14.84 -15.65
N GLU A 214 -2.69 13.73 -15.50
CA GLU A 214 -1.27 13.64 -15.86
C GLU A 214 -1.06 13.69 -17.37
N ASP A 215 -1.95 13.06 -18.14
CA ASP A 215 -1.91 13.10 -19.59
C ASP A 215 -2.31 14.51 -20.09
N ILE A 216 -3.35 15.12 -19.51
CA ILE A 216 -3.86 16.46 -19.87
C ILE A 216 -2.79 17.54 -19.78
N VAL A 217 -1.99 17.58 -18.70
CA VAL A 217 -0.95 18.61 -18.54
C VAL A 217 0.26 18.39 -19.45
N ASN A 218 0.40 17.20 -20.05
CA ASN A 218 1.52 16.85 -20.92
C ASN A 218 1.16 16.90 -22.41
N MET A 219 -0.10 17.12 -22.78
CA MET A 219 -0.51 17.29 -24.17
C MET A 219 0.16 18.50 -24.80
N LYS A 220 0.78 18.31 -25.96
CA LYS A 220 1.43 19.37 -26.75
C LYS A 220 0.71 19.60 -28.07
N PHE A 221 0.86 20.80 -28.60
CA PHE A 221 0.35 21.10 -29.95
C PHE A 221 1.03 20.27 -31.03
N SER A 222 2.29 19.87 -30.83
CA SER A 222 3.04 18.97 -31.72
C SER A 222 2.48 17.55 -31.79
N ASP A 223 1.64 17.14 -30.82
CA ASP A 223 1.04 15.80 -30.80
C ASP A 223 -0.14 15.69 -31.79
N ILE A 224 -0.49 16.79 -32.45
CA ILE A 224 -1.51 16.83 -33.49
C ILE A 224 -0.88 16.48 -34.83
N VAL A 225 -1.28 15.34 -35.41
CA VAL A 225 -0.83 14.84 -36.70
C VAL A 225 -2.05 14.40 -37.49
N ASP A 226 -2.16 14.76 -38.77
CA ASP A 226 -3.25 14.38 -39.67
C ASP A 226 -4.66 14.63 -39.10
N GLY A 227 -4.86 15.79 -38.46
CA GLY A 227 -6.15 16.18 -37.88
C GLY A 227 -6.57 15.34 -36.67
N ARG A 228 -5.61 14.70 -35.99
CA ARG A 228 -5.82 13.90 -34.79
C ARG A 228 -4.84 14.26 -33.69
N LEU A 229 -5.34 14.38 -32.46
CA LEU A 229 -4.52 14.50 -31.25
C LEU A 229 -4.07 13.11 -30.80
N HIS A 230 -2.76 12.85 -30.85
CA HIS A 230 -2.17 11.60 -30.39
C HIS A 230 -1.81 11.70 -28.90
N VAL A 231 -2.28 10.74 -28.11
CA VAL A 231 -2.02 10.68 -26.67
C VAL A 231 -1.47 9.31 -26.35
N THR A 232 -0.31 9.28 -25.70
CA THR A 232 0.22 8.06 -25.06
C THR A 232 0.01 8.20 -23.56
N GLN A 233 -0.88 7.39 -23.00
CA GLN A 233 -1.22 7.45 -21.58
C GLN A 233 -0.01 7.08 -20.72
N ILE A 234 0.38 7.95 -19.79
CA ILE A 234 1.59 7.77 -18.97
C ILE A 234 1.49 6.51 -18.11
N LYS A 235 0.32 6.24 -17.53
CA LYS A 235 0.14 5.13 -16.57
C LYS A 235 0.15 3.75 -17.23
N THR A 236 -0.40 3.63 -18.43
CA THR A 236 -0.69 2.32 -19.07
C THR A 236 0.04 2.11 -20.39
N GLY A 237 0.64 3.16 -20.97
CA GLY A 237 1.25 3.12 -22.30
C GLY A 237 0.25 3.08 -23.46
N MET A 238 -1.06 3.11 -23.18
CA MET A 238 -2.09 3.04 -24.22
C MET A 238 -2.02 4.25 -25.14
N LYS A 239 -2.01 4.00 -26.45
CA LYS A 239 -1.95 5.03 -27.50
C LYS A 239 -3.33 5.25 -28.09
N ILE A 240 -3.80 6.50 -28.09
CA ILE A 240 -5.12 6.88 -28.58
C ILE A 240 -4.96 8.09 -29.50
N ALA A 241 -5.67 8.09 -30.63
CA ALA A 241 -5.67 9.19 -31.59
C ALA A 241 -7.08 9.78 -31.70
N PHE A 242 -7.29 10.94 -31.08
CA PHE A 242 -8.58 11.62 -31.04
C PHE A 242 -8.77 12.48 -32.30
N PRO A 243 -9.82 12.29 -33.11
CA PRO A 243 -10.09 13.20 -34.21
C PRO A 243 -10.46 14.58 -33.68
N LEU A 244 -9.96 15.66 -34.30
CA LEU A 244 -10.32 17.03 -33.91
C LEU A 244 -11.81 17.35 -34.12
N SER A 245 -12.52 16.52 -34.91
CA SER A 245 -13.97 16.53 -35.05
C SER A 245 -14.72 15.87 -33.90
N LEU A 246 -14.04 15.27 -32.91
CA LEU A 246 -14.69 14.67 -31.75
C LEU A 246 -15.54 15.72 -31.03
N THR A 247 -16.82 15.42 -30.89
CA THR A 247 -17.80 16.21 -30.16
C THR A 247 -18.29 15.45 -28.93
N LEU A 248 -18.66 16.18 -27.90
CA LEU A 248 -19.47 15.72 -26.78
C LEU A 248 -20.68 16.66 -26.73
N GLU A 249 -21.83 16.14 -27.12
CA GLU A 249 -23.02 16.96 -27.42
C GLU A 249 -23.62 17.56 -26.15
N ALA A 250 -23.69 16.79 -25.07
CA ALA A 250 -24.32 17.23 -23.81
C ALA A 250 -23.76 18.57 -23.25
N PRO A 251 -22.42 18.80 -23.18
CA PRO A 251 -21.84 20.10 -22.84
C PRO A 251 -21.53 20.99 -24.06
N GLY A 252 -21.88 20.58 -25.29
CA GLY A 252 -21.60 21.33 -26.52
C GLY A 252 -20.11 21.53 -26.81
N LEU A 253 -19.27 20.54 -26.50
CA LEU A 253 -17.82 20.63 -26.67
C LEU A 253 -17.37 19.95 -27.96
N ARG A 254 -16.46 20.62 -28.69
CA ARG A 254 -15.73 20.03 -29.82
C ARG A 254 -14.23 20.13 -29.56
N LEU A 255 -13.51 19.03 -29.70
CA LEU A 255 -12.07 18.94 -29.39
C LEU A 255 -11.24 19.99 -30.14
N GLY A 256 -11.45 20.13 -31.46
CA GLY A 256 -10.76 21.13 -32.28
C GLY A 256 -10.95 22.55 -31.74
N THR A 257 -12.20 22.93 -31.43
CA THR A 257 -12.54 24.25 -30.88
C THR A 257 -11.87 24.50 -29.52
N VAL A 258 -11.81 23.49 -28.65
CA VAL A 258 -11.11 23.60 -27.35
C VAL A 258 -9.61 23.82 -27.58
N ILE A 259 -9.00 23.07 -28.49
CA ILE A 259 -7.58 23.22 -28.83
C ILE A 259 -7.28 24.59 -29.43
N ASP A 260 -8.14 25.11 -30.30
CA ASP A 260 -7.97 26.45 -30.87
C ASP A 260 -8.00 27.52 -29.78
N ARG A 261 -8.90 27.39 -28.79
CA ARG A 261 -8.90 28.27 -27.60
C ARG A 261 -7.62 28.12 -26.78
N CYS A 262 -7.11 26.91 -26.61
CA CYS A 262 -5.81 26.68 -25.98
C CYS A 262 -4.67 27.39 -26.70
N ARG A 263 -4.66 27.42 -28.05
CA ARG A 263 -3.63 28.13 -28.84
C ARG A 263 -3.64 29.64 -28.64
N LEU A 264 -4.80 30.24 -28.36
CA LEU A 264 -4.90 31.67 -28.09
C LEU A 264 -4.32 32.05 -26.72
N VAL A 265 -4.35 31.12 -25.76
CA VAL A 265 -3.97 31.36 -24.37
C VAL A 265 -2.56 30.88 -24.06
N SER A 266 -2.18 29.69 -24.52
CA SER A 266 -0.87 29.10 -24.26
C SER A 266 0.20 29.73 -25.14
N ARG A 267 1.34 30.08 -24.54
CA ARG A 267 2.53 30.62 -25.23
C ARG A 267 3.70 29.63 -25.23
N THR A 268 3.41 28.35 -25.02
CA THR A 268 4.39 27.26 -24.93
C THR A 268 3.93 26.08 -25.76
N ASP A 269 4.76 25.05 -25.89
CA ASP A 269 4.41 23.82 -26.64
C ASP A 269 3.20 23.08 -26.05
N PHE A 270 2.95 23.23 -24.75
CA PHE A 270 1.85 22.59 -24.04
C PHE A 270 0.51 23.25 -24.33
N MET A 271 -0.55 22.45 -24.49
CA MET A 271 -1.92 22.96 -24.65
C MET A 271 -2.39 23.71 -23.40
N ILE A 272 -2.04 23.20 -22.22
CA ILE A 272 -2.36 23.77 -20.93
C ILE A 272 -1.07 24.27 -20.27
N SER A 273 -0.92 25.58 -20.15
CA SER A 273 0.31 26.22 -19.70
C SER A 273 0.04 27.43 -18.80
N ALA A 274 0.92 27.64 -17.82
CA ALA A 274 0.92 28.84 -16.98
C ALA A 274 1.91 29.91 -17.46
N GLY A 275 2.51 29.72 -18.64
CA GLY A 275 3.60 30.52 -19.19
C GLY A 275 4.95 30.15 -18.57
N VAL A 276 6.04 30.57 -19.23
CA VAL A 276 7.42 30.35 -18.75
C VAL A 276 7.66 31.14 -17.46
N ARG A 277 8.17 30.47 -16.44
CA ARG A 277 8.48 31.05 -15.12
C ARG A 277 9.80 30.49 -14.60
N LYS A 278 10.44 31.17 -13.63
CA LYS A 278 11.70 30.71 -13.01
C LYS A 278 11.65 29.25 -12.55
N ASN A 279 10.52 28.83 -11.96
CA ASN A 279 10.32 27.46 -11.45
C ASN A 279 9.60 26.52 -12.44
N SER A 280 9.30 26.99 -13.65
CA SER A 280 8.75 26.19 -14.75
C SER A 280 9.28 26.76 -16.08
N PRO A 281 10.53 26.42 -16.45
CA PRO A 281 11.18 26.98 -17.63
C PRO A 281 10.48 26.61 -18.94
N THR A 282 9.76 25.49 -18.98
CA THR A 282 8.99 25.04 -20.15
C THR A 282 7.52 25.48 -20.11
N GLY A 283 7.08 26.10 -19.00
CA GLY A 283 5.70 26.53 -18.74
C GLY A 283 4.70 25.41 -18.46
N ASN A 284 5.18 24.18 -18.32
CA ASN A 284 4.34 23.02 -17.98
C ASN A 284 3.70 23.17 -16.59
N ILE A 285 2.51 22.57 -16.44
CA ILE A 285 1.77 22.58 -15.18
C ILE A 285 1.93 21.23 -14.48
N HIS A 286 2.29 21.26 -13.20
CA HIS A 286 2.27 20.05 -12.38
C HIS A 286 0.81 19.53 -12.24
N PRO A 287 0.53 18.21 -12.34
CA PRO A 287 -0.83 17.66 -12.27
C PRO A 287 -1.64 18.09 -11.04
N ASP A 288 -0.97 18.26 -9.89
CA ASP A 288 -1.63 18.75 -8.65
C ASP A 288 -2.15 20.19 -8.79
N GLY A 289 -1.62 20.96 -9.73
CA GLY A 289 -2.14 22.27 -10.09
C GLY A 289 -3.59 22.20 -10.59
N LEU A 290 -3.95 21.15 -11.33
CA LEU A 290 -5.32 20.91 -11.78
C LEU A 290 -6.22 20.56 -10.58
N THR A 291 -5.77 19.65 -9.72
CA THR A 291 -6.54 19.22 -8.54
C THR A 291 -6.79 20.36 -7.56
N LYS A 292 -5.76 21.17 -7.24
CA LYS A 292 -5.90 22.32 -6.33
C LYS A 292 -6.85 23.38 -6.91
N LYS A 293 -6.74 23.68 -8.21
CA LYS A 293 -7.63 24.66 -8.85
C LYS A 293 -9.06 24.15 -8.97
N PHE A 294 -9.26 22.85 -9.21
CA PHE A 294 -10.60 22.26 -9.21
C PHE A 294 -11.28 22.40 -7.85
N VAL A 295 -10.54 22.12 -6.76
CA VAL A 295 -11.06 22.36 -5.40
C VAL A 295 -11.39 23.84 -5.19
N LYS A 296 -10.58 24.77 -5.71
CA LYS A 296 -10.88 26.21 -5.62
C LYS A 296 -12.12 26.59 -6.42
N ALA A 297 -12.25 26.13 -7.66
CA ALA A 297 -13.42 26.38 -8.51
C ALA A 297 -14.70 25.81 -7.87
N ARG A 298 -14.61 24.61 -7.30
CA ARG A 298 -15.70 23.95 -6.58
C ARG A 298 -16.17 24.75 -5.36
N LYS A 299 -15.24 25.39 -4.64
CA LYS A 299 -15.59 26.28 -3.52
C LYS A 299 -16.26 27.56 -4.01
N ILE A 300 -15.82 28.11 -5.15
CA ILE A 300 -16.39 29.32 -5.74
C ILE A 300 -17.79 29.05 -6.31
N SER A 301 -18.06 27.86 -6.84
CA SER A 301 -19.37 27.54 -7.45
C SER A 301 -20.52 27.51 -6.45
N GLY A 302 -20.25 27.45 -5.14
CA GLY A 302 -21.28 27.45 -4.10
C GLY A 302 -22.13 26.16 -4.04
N VAL A 303 -21.84 25.17 -4.89
CA VAL A 303 -22.55 23.88 -4.90
C VAL A 303 -22.24 23.14 -3.60
N LYS A 304 -23.28 22.56 -2.98
CA LYS A 304 -23.13 21.69 -1.81
C LYS A 304 -22.75 20.29 -2.26
N PHE A 305 -21.76 19.71 -1.59
CA PHE A 305 -21.27 18.36 -1.85
C PHE A 305 -21.35 17.51 -0.58
N SER A 306 -21.22 16.20 -0.73
CA SER A 306 -21.00 15.29 0.40
C SER A 306 -19.65 15.55 1.08
N ASP A 307 -19.40 14.85 2.20
CA ASP A 307 -18.12 14.87 2.91
C ASP A 307 -16.93 14.43 2.04
N ASN A 308 -17.20 13.73 0.94
CA ASN A 308 -16.19 13.19 0.03
C ASN A 308 -16.42 13.71 -1.41
N PRO A 309 -16.26 15.03 -1.62
CA PRO A 309 -16.67 15.68 -2.85
C PRO A 309 -15.86 15.20 -4.07
N PRO A 310 -16.43 15.26 -5.29
CA PRO A 310 -15.77 14.83 -6.52
C PRO A 310 -14.49 15.62 -6.75
N THR A 311 -13.47 14.95 -7.31
CA THR A 311 -12.17 15.58 -7.63
C THR A 311 -12.06 15.83 -9.13
N PHE A 312 -10.99 16.51 -9.58
CA PHE A 312 -10.72 16.69 -11.02
C PHE A 312 -10.73 15.34 -11.77
N HIS A 313 -10.31 14.24 -11.13
CA HIS A 313 -10.34 12.91 -11.75
C HIS A 313 -11.76 12.41 -12.06
N GLU A 314 -12.80 12.91 -11.39
CA GLU A 314 -14.18 12.51 -11.70
C GLU A 314 -14.68 13.10 -13.03
N ILE A 315 -14.01 14.12 -13.60
CA ILE A 315 -14.29 14.58 -14.97
C ILE A 315 -14.13 13.43 -15.96
N ARG A 316 -13.16 12.54 -15.74
CA ARG A 316 -12.93 11.36 -16.58
C ARG A 316 -14.07 10.34 -16.48
N SER A 317 -14.65 10.13 -15.29
CA SER A 317 -15.83 9.27 -15.13
C SER A 317 -17.06 9.91 -15.77
N LEU A 318 -17.25 11.22 -15.58
CA LEU A 318 -18.32 11.97 -16.24
C LEU A 318 -18.21 11.87 -17.77
N ALA A 319 -17.02 12.10 -18.35
CA ALA A 319 -16.78 11.92 -19.77
C ALA A 319 -17.17 10.52 -20.25
N GLY A 320 -16.76 9.48 -19.52
CA GLY A 320 -17.12 8.10 -19.83
C GLY A 320 -18.62 7.86 -19.86
N ARG A 321 -19.36 8.35 -18.86
CA ARG A 321 -20.82 8.21 -18.78
C ARG A 321 -21.52 8.95 -19.92
N LEU A 322 -21.17 10.22 -20.16
CA LEU A 322 -21.77 10.99 -21.25
C LEU A 322 -21.50 10.35 -22.62
N TYR A 323 -20.27 9.89 -22.87
CA TYR A 323 -19.96 9.19 -24.12
C TYR A 323 -20.63 7.82 -24.24
N LYS A 324 -20.86 7.12 -23.13
CA LYS A 324 -21.63 5.88 -23.11
C LYS A 324 -23.08 6.16 -23.54
N ASP A 325 -23.68 7.22 -23.03
CA ASP A 325 -25.06 7.58 -23.36
C ASP A 325 -25.18 8.08 -24.81
N GLU A 326 -24.20 8.83 -25.32
CA GLU A 326 -24.20 9.35 -26.69
C GLU A 326 -23.79 8.33 -27.75
N ARG A 327 -22.84 7.42 -27.44
CA ARG A 327 -22.12 6.59 -28.45
C ARG A 327 -21.91 5.13 -28.04
N GLY A 328 -22.42 4.72 -26.88
CA GLY A 328 -22.30 3.36 -26.36
C GLY A 328 -21.04 3.08 -25.54
N GLU A 329 -21.10 1.98 -24.77
CA GLU A 329 -20.06 1.59 -23.82
C GLU A 329 -18.71 1.28 -24.49
N GLU A 330 -18.72 0.66 -25.68
CA GLU A 330 -17.49 0.34 -26.42
C GLU A 330 -16.72 1.60 -26.81
N PHE A 331 -17.44 2.66 -27.23
CA PHE A 331 -16.82 3.95 -27.55
C PHE A 331 -16.19 4.57 -26.30
N ALA A 332 -16.92 4.60 -25.18
CA ALA A 332 -16.40 5.11 -23.91
C ALA A 332 -15.17 4.32 -23.42
N GLN A 333 -15.16 2.99 -23.56
CA GLN A 333 -14.02 2.14 -23.23
C GLN A 333 -12.78 2.52 -24.05
N LYS A 334 -12.92 2.64 -25.38
CA LYS A 334 -11.83 3.00 -26.30
C LYS A 334 -11.31 4.41 -26.00
N LEU A 335 -12.20 5.37 -25.77
CA LEU A 335 -11.86 6.76 -25.42
C LEU A 335 -11.05 6.84 -24.12
N LEU A 336 -11.45 6.06 -23.11
CA LEU A 336 -10.72 5.98 -21.85
C LEU A 336 -9.42 5.15 -21.99
N GLY A 337 -9.24 4.35 -23.04
CA GLY A 337 -8.07 3.48 -23.18
C GLY A 337 -8.06 2.36 -22.14
N HIS A 338 -9.22 1.82 -21.79
CA HIS A 338 -9.33 0.66 -20.91
C HIS A 338 -9.32 -0.63 -21.73
N THR A 339 -8.40 -1.53 -21.40
CA THR A 339 -8.32 -2.86 -22.05
C THR A 339 -9.38 -3.83 -21.53
N SER A 340 -9.79 -3.69 -20.27
CA SER A 340 -10.78 -4.55 -19.61
C SER A 340 -12.12 -3.84 -19.42
N GLU A 341 -13.20 -4.49 -19.83
CA GLU A 341 -14.58 -4.05 -19.61
C GLU A 341 -14.88 -3.79 -18.13
N ASN A 342 -14.37 -4.63 -17.23
CA ASN A 342 -14.56 -4.46 -15.78
C ASN A 342 -14.03 -3.10 -15.29
N THR A 343 -12.92 -2.63 -15.86
CA THR A 343 -12.40 -1.29 -15.54
C THR A 343 -13.33 -0.21 -16.07
N THR A 344 -13.89 -0.38 -17.27
CA THR A 344 -14.86 0.56 -17.84
C THR A 344 -16.13 0.64 -17.00
N LYS A 345 -16.72 -0.50 -16.62
CA LYS A 345 -17.91 -0.56 -15.76
C LYS A 345 -17.72 0.21 -14.46
N LEU A 346 -16.55 0.10 -13.83
CA LEU A 346 -16.20 0.89 -12.63
C LEU A 346 -16.16 2.41 -12.86
N TYR A 347 -15.96 2.89 -14.08
CA TYR A 347 -16.01 4.33 -14.40
C TYR A 347 -17.41 4.79 -14.82
N LEU A 348 -18.21 3.89 -15.41
CA LEU A 348 -19.57 4.15 -15.87
C LEU A 348 -20.61 4.03 -14.76
N ASP A 349 -20.27 3.37 -13.66
CA ASP A 349 -21.11 3.25 -12.47
C ASP A 349 -21.31 4.61 -11.79
N GLU A 350 -22.57 5.05 -11.70
CA GLU A 350 -22.99 6.30 -11.05
C GLU A 350 -22.90 6.24 -9.52
N ARG A 351 -22.78 5.03 -8.96
CA ARG A 351 -22.76 4.76 -7.52
C ARG A 351 -23.98 5.29 -6.79
N ASP A 352 -25.10 5.41 -7.48
CA ASP A 352 -26.37 5.76 -6.86
C ASP A 352 -26.96 4.54 -6.14
N ASN A 353 -26.43 4.28 -4.95
CA ASN A 353 -26.91 3.21 -4.07
C ASN A 353 -28.33 3.47 -3.53
N LYS A 354 -29.02 4.54 -3.97
CA LYS A 354 -30.39 4.87 -3.57
C LYS A 354 -31.43 4.57 -4.65
N ALA A 355 -31.01 4.23 -5.88
CA ALA A 355 -31.92 3.89 -6.94
C ALA A 355 -32.48 2.47 -6.72
N TYR A 356 -33.79 2.35 -6.49
CA TYR A 356 -34.47 1.07 -6.54
C TYR A 356 -34.47 0.56 -7.98
N VAL A 357 -34.08 -0.70 -8.19
CA VAL A 357 -34.23 -1.35 -9.50
C VAL A 357 -35.71 -1.68 -9.67
N MET A 358 -36.38 -0.99 -10.58
CA MET A 358 -37.72 -1.36 -11.03
C MET A 358 -37.59 -2.57 -11.96
N LEU A 359 -38.22 -3.69 -11.61
CA LEU A 359 -38.25 -4.92 -12.40
C LEU A 359 -39.30 -4.87 -13.51
#